data_AF-A0A316WAI0-F1
#
_entry.id   AF-A0A316WAI0-F1
#
_cell.length_a   1.000
_cell.length_b   1.000
_cell.length_c   1.000
_cell.angle_alpha   90.00
_cell.angle_beta   90.00
_cell.angle_gamma   90.00
#
_symmetry.space_group_name_H-M   'P 1'
#
loop_
_entity.id
_entity.type
_entity.pdbx_description
1 polymer ?
#
loop_
_entity_poly.entity_id
_entity_poly.type
_entity_poly.pdbx_seq_one_letter_code
_entity_poly.pdbx_strand_id
1 'polypeptide(L)'
;MKSLPKKPFTTDFETNQFRIAHLKNTVFGDSRDIIPNYAPSYRYNRFLDGKKGEAKLTNTYTEFPDFTRTGAGINSTAEDMANWLIALQNGRKFQKSSTLDMMWSPATFNNGDPTNWARGWGITKFRKSHNAIGMSGGNRSVIMVYPDDNLSIVVLTNLAGSAPEDFIEEIAGCYNPDLVKADPLTYLRKNLREKGFDKATEFVKKEQNTNPEFSPKEDELNNWAYRMMSNNQQKEALEIFKLNVYLFPKSWNTYDSYGEILLKMGDRNKAIEMYKKSIDLNPNNENGKKILTEITAQ
;
A
#
# COMPACT_ATOMS: atom_id res chain seq x y z
N MET A 1 -13.95 -3.08 -32.78
CA MET A 1 -14.28 -3.78 -31.52
C MET A 1 -14.52 -5.25 -31.84
N LYS A 2 -13.70 -6.18 -31.32
CA LYS A 2 -14.09 -7.60 -31.32
C LYS A 2 -15.31 -7.74 -30.42
N SER A 3 -16.31 -8.52 -30.85
CA SER A 3 -17.50 -8.80 -30.05
C SER A 3 -17.12 -9.36 -28.69
N LEU A 4 -17.82 -8.93 -27.63
CA LEU A 4 -17.66 -9.49 -26.29
C LEU A 4 -17.81 -11.03 -26.32
N PRO A 5 -17.04 -11.77 -25.52
CA PRO A 5 -17.19 -13.22 -25.42
C PRO A 5 -18.64 -13.57 -25.05
N LYS A 6 -19.22 -14.56 -25.72
CA LYS A 6 -20.57 -15.07 -25.39
C LYS A 6 -20.57 -15.98 -24.14
N LYS A 7 -19.41 -16.22 -23.53
CA LYS A 7 -19.22 -17.08 -22.37
C LYS A 7 -19.19 -16.26 -21.06
N PRO A 8 -19.55 -16.85 -19.91
CA PRO A 8 -19.35 -16.22 -18.61
C PRO A 8 -17.88 -15.77 -18.44
N PHE A 9 -17.70 -14.62 -17.79
CA PHE A 9 -16.37 -14.03 -17.58
C PHE A 9 -15.37 -15.00 -16.96
N THR A 10 -15.77 -15.72 -15.91
CA THR A 10 -14.90 -16.66 -15.19
C THR A 10 -14.41 -17.78 -16.10
N THR A 11 -15.29 -18.37 -16.92
CA THR A 11 -14.93 -19.42 -17.90
C THR A 11 -13.99 -18.90 -18.98
N ASP A 12 -14.24 -17.69 -19.48
CA ASP A 12 -13.37 -17.06 -20.47
C ASP A 12 -11.98 -16.75 -19.87
N PHE A 13 -11.95 -16.22 -18.65
CA PHE A 13 -10.72 -15.87 -17.94
C PHE A 13 -9.89 -17.12 -17.59
N GLU A 14 -10.51 -18.21 -17.13
CA GLU A 14 -9.82 -19.48 -16.91
C GLU A 14 -9.15 -19.98 -18.19
N THR A 15 -9.87 -19.94 -19.31
CA THR A 15 -9.36 -20.42 -20.60
C THR A 15 -8.22 -19.56 -21.12
N ASN A 16 -8.39 -18.23 -21.07
CA ASN A 16 -7.49 -17.28 -21.72
C ASN A 16 -6.38 -16.76 -20.78
N GLN A 17 -6.45 -17.00 -19.47
CA GLN A 17 -5.45 -16.54 -18.50
C GLN A 17 -4.85 -17.67 -17.69
N PHE A 18 -5.66 -18.51 -17.06
CA PHE A 18 -5.16 -19.53 -16.13
C PHE A 18 -4.49 -20.67 -16.87
N ARG A 19 -5.16 -21.23 -17.89
CA ARG A 19 -4.60 -22.35 -18.67
C ARG A 19 -3.33 -21.97 -19.43
N ILE A 20 -3.29 -20.77 -20.02
CA ILE A 20 -2.11 -20.27 -20.75
C ILE A 20 -0.89 -20.13 -19.83
N ALA A 21 -1.10 -19.71 -18.58
CA ALA A 21 -0.04 -19.57 -17.59
C ALA A 21 0.16 -20.82 -16.71
N HIS A 22 -0.54 -21.93 -16.99
CA HIS A 22 -0.49 -23.16 -16.21
C HIS A 22 -0.84 -22.99 -14.72
N LEU A 23 -1.83 -22.15 -14.41
CA LEU A 23 -2.28 -21.92 -13.03
C LEU A 23 -3.21 -23.05 -12.59
N LYS A 24 -2.66 -24.06 -11.91
CA LYS A 24 -3.39 -25.29 -11.56
C LYS A 24 -4.21 -25.17 -10.26
N ASN A 25 -3.85 -24.21 -9.41
CA ASN A 25 -4.42 -24.00 -8.09
C ASN A 25 -5.14 -22.65 -7.99
N THR A 26 -5.41 -22.00 -9.13
CA THR A 26 -6.06 -20.70 -9.20
C THR A 26 -7.51 -20.83 -9.63
N VAL A 27 -8.43 -20.33 -8.81
CA VAL A 27 -9.87 -20.44 -9.03
C VAL A 27 -10.58 -19.15 -8.63
N PHE A 28 -11.76 -18.92 -9.22
CA PHE A 28 -12.71 -17.97 -8.65
C PHE A 28 -13.46 -18.63 -7.49
N GLY A 29 -13.56 -17.95 -6.35
CA GLY A 29 -14.34 -18.41 -5.21
C GLY A 29 -14.39 -17.40 -4.07
N ASP A 30 -15.17 -17.71 -3.05
CA ASP A 30 -15.30 -16.92 -1.82
C ASP A 30 -15.46 -17.83 -0.59
N SER A 31 -15.82 -17.28 0.58
CA SER A 31 -15.91 -18.06 1.82
C SER A 31 -16.99 -19.15 1.84
N ARG A 32 -17.86 -19.22 0.82
CA ARG A 32 -18.87 -20.28 0.67
C ARG A 32 -18.38 -21.49 -0.12
N ASP A 33 -17.28 -21.34 -0.85
CA ASP A 33 -16.74 -22.37 -1.73
C ASP A 33 -15.75 -23.28 -0.99
N ILE A 34 -15.77 -24.59 -1.32
CA ILE A 34 -14.77 -25.54 -0.83
C ILE A 34 -13.57 -25.50 -1.77
N ILE A 35 -12.51 -24.78 -1.36
CA ILE A 35 -11.27 -24.65 -2.13
C ILE A 35 -10.18 -25.52 -1.48
N PRO A 36 -9.62 -26.52 -2.18
CA PRO A 36 -8.56 -27.36 -1.64
C PRO A 36 -7.35 -26.54 -1.18
N ASN A 37 -6.79 -26.88 -0.01
CA ASN A 37 -5.63 -26.21 0.60
C ASN A 37 -5.81 -24.70 0.88
N TYR A 38 -7.06 -24.20 0.93
CA TYR A 38 -7.33 -22.80 1.21
C TYR A 38 -6.91 -22.42 2.63
N ALA A 39 -6.07 -21.39 2.73
CA ALA A 39 -5.73 -20.78 4.00
C ALA A 39 -6.82 -19.77 4.40
N PRO A 40 -7.53 -19.96 5.53
CA PRO A 40 -8.50 -18.98 5.99
C PRO A 40 -7.86 -17.64 6.26
N SER A 41 -8.62 -16.58 6.02
CA SER A 41 -8.18 -15.22 6.29
C SER A 41 -8.49 -14.82 7.72
N TYR A 42 -7.62 -14.04 8.34
CA TYR A 42 -7.76 -13.58 9.72
C TYR A 42 -7.62 -12.06 9.82
N ARG A 43 -8.23 -11.49 10.86
CA ARG A 43 -8.12 -10.07 11.24
C ARG A 43 -8.21 -9.92 12.75
N TYR A 44 -7.48 -8.96 13.29
CA TYR A 44 -7.72 -8.46 14.65
C TYR A 44 -8.94 -7.53 14.68
N ASN A 45 -10.02 -7.99 15.31
CA ASN A 45 -11.24 -7.20 15.48
C ASN A 45 -11.32 -6.66 16.91
N ARG A 46 -11.53 -5.35 17.02
CA ARG A 46 -11.78 -4.66 18.31
C ARG A 46 -13.27 -4.40 18.54
N PHE A 47 -14.11 -4.70 17.56
CA PHE A 47 -15.55 -4.52 17.63
C PHE A 47 -16.22 -5.86 17.35
N LEU A 48 -16.87 -6.43 18.36
CA LEU A 48 -17.57 -7.71 18.29
C LEU A 48 -18.94 -7.53 18.94
N ASP A 49 -19.98 -8.02 18.28
CA ASP A 49 -21.38 -7.98 18.77
C ASP A 49 -21.84 -6.59 19.24
N GLY A 50 -21.49 -5.55 18.47
CA GLY A 50 -21.87 -4.16 18.80
C GLY A 50 -21.02 -3.51 19.89
N LYS A 51 -19.99 -4.18 20.42
CA LYS A 51 -19.19 -3.69 21.55
C LYS A 51 -17.72 -3.53 21.16
N LYS A 52 -17.13 -2.39 21.53
CA LYS A 52 -15.69 -2.17 21.45
C LYS A 52 -15.01 -2.87 22.63
N GLY A 53 -13.95 -3.63 22.35
CA GLY A 53 -13.17 -4.34 23.35
C GLY A 53 -11.72 -4.54 22.92
N GLU A 54 -11.04 -5.47 23.57
CA GLU A 54 -9.69 -5.88 23.19
C GLU A 54 -9.66 -6.49 21.79
N ALA A 55 -8.53 -6.34 21.11
CA ALA A 55 -8.34 -6.92 19.79
C ALA A 55 -8.32 -8.45 19.89
N LYS A 56 -9.24 -9.11 19.18
CA LYS A 56 -9.29 -10.58 19.05
C LYS A 56 -9.03 -11.00 17.62
N LEU A 57 -8.19 -12.01 17.44
CA LEU A 57 -7.97 -12.62 16.14
C LEU A 57 -9.22 -13.44 15.77
N THR A 58 -9.81 -13.12 14.63
CA THR A 58 -11.04 -13.77 14.14
C THR A 58 -10.91 -14.09 12.66
N ASN A 59 -11.64 -15.10 12.20
CA ASN A 59 -11.72 -15.42 10.78
C ASN A 59 -12.45 -14.29 10.04
N THR A 60 -11.96 -13.95 8.85
CA THR A 60 -12.60 -13.02 7.92
C THR A 60 -13.44 -13.80 6.93
N TYR A 61 -14.75 -13.67 7.04
CA TYR A 61 -15.71 -14.19 6.08
C TYR A 61 -15.97 -13.15 4.99
N THR A 62 -15.87 -13.54 3.72
CA THR A 62 -16.06 -12.65 2.57
C THR A 62 -16.84 -13.36 1.48
N GLU A 63 -17.86 -12.69 0.97
CA GLU A 63 -18.65 -13.16 -0.18
C GLU A 63 -18.39 -12.25 -1.38
N PHE A 64 -18.24 -12.86 -2.56
CA PHE A 64 -18.02 -12.16 -3.82
C PHE A 64 -19.18 -12.47 -4.77
N PRO A 65 -20.20 -11.59 -4.85
CA PRO A 65 -21.28 -11.74 -5.83
C PRO A 65 -20.72 -11.83 -7.27
N ASP A 66 -21.42 -12.52 -8.17
CA ASP A 66 -20.92 -12.78 -9.53
C ASP A 66 -20.51 -11.54 -10.32
N PHE A 67 -21.23 -10.42 -10.13
CA PHE A 67 -20.90 -9.16 -10.80
C PHE A 67 -19.58 -8.53 -10.33
N THR A 68 -19.00 -9.00 -9.22
CA THR A 68 -17.70 -8.52 -8.68
C THR A 68 -16.51 -9.31 -9.20
N ARG A 69 -16.72 -10.41 -9.95
CA ARG A 69 -15.66 -11.33 -10.39
C ARG A 69 -14.61 -10.69 -11.29
N THR A 70 -14.91 -9.55 -11.93
CA THR A 70 -13.93 -8.78 -12.70
C THR A 70 -12.96 -7.96 -11.84
N GLY A 71 -13.25 -7.79 -10.55
CA GLY A 71 -12.42 -7.04 -9.61
C GLY A 71 -12.03 -7.80 -8.34
N ALA A 72 -12.61 -8.98 -8.08
CA ALA A 72 -12.38 -9.73 -6.85
C ALA A 72 -12.63 -11.24 -6.99
N GLY A 73 -12.26 -11.99 -5.94
CA GLY A 73 -12.60 -13.40 -5.78
C GLY A 73 -11.67 -14.40 -6.47
N ILE A 74 -10.49 -13.99 -6.94
CA ILE A 74 -9.43 -14.93 -7.35
C ILE A 74 -8.72 -15.42 -6.08
N ASN A 75 -8.65 -16.74 -5.93
CA ASN A 75 -7.82 -17.43 -4.95
C ASN A 75 -6.70 -18.15 -5.70
N SER A 76 -5.47 -18.04 -5.20
CA SER A 76 -4.28 -18.55 -5.88
C SER A 76 -3.17 -18.90 -4.89
N THR A 77 -2.07 -19.47 -5.39
CA THR A 77 -0.84 -19.74 -4.64
C THR A 77 0.28 -18.81 -5.10
N ALA A 78 1.34 -18.69 -4.30
CA ALA A 78 2.50 -17.89 -4.70
C ALA A 78 3.16 -18.46 -5.98
N GLU A 79 3.19 -19.78 -6.13
CA GLU A 79 3.73 -20.47 -7.31
C GLU A 79 2.89 -20.18 -8.57
N ASP A 80 1.56 -20.28 -8.49
CA ASP A 80 0.69 -19.94 -9.61
C ASP A 80 0.84 -18.46 -10.00
N MET A 81 0.85 -17.55 -9.02
CA MET A 81 1.07 -16.12 -9.31
C MET A 81 2.44 -15.86 -9.93
N ALA A 82 3.49 -16.57 -9.51
CA ALA A 82 4.81 -16.50 -10.16
C ALA A 82 4.75 -17.00 -11.61
N ASN A 83 4.09 -18.13 -11.88
CA ASN A 83 3.89 -18.65 -13.24
C ASN A 83 3.10 -17.65 -14.11
N TRP A 84 2.11 -16.97 -13.55
CA TRP A 84 1.37 -15.91 -14.23
C TRP A 84 2.27 -14.74 -14.62
N LEU A 85 3.13 -14.28 -13.70
CA LEU A 85 4.08 -13.19 -13.94
C LEU A 85 5.16 -13.57 -14.95
N ILE A 86 5.64 -14.82 -14.93
CA ILE A 86 6.59 -15.35 -15.94
C ILE A 86 5.93 -15.40 -17.32
N ALA A 87 4.68 -15.87 -17.40
CA ALA A 87 3.94 -15.90 -18.67
C ALA A 87 3.63 -14.49 -19.20
N LEU A 88 3.32 -13.56 -18.29
CA LEU A 88 3.08 -12.16 -18.60
C LEU A 88 4.34 -11.50 -19.18
N GLN A 89 5.47 -11.57 -18.47
CA GLN A 89 6.74 -10.94 -18.84
C GLN A 89 7.36 -11.52 -20.11
N ASN A 90 7.20 -12.83 -20.35
CA ASN A 90 7.66 -13.46 -21.60
C ASN A 90 6.77 -13.18 -22.82
N GLY A 91 5.78 -12.29 -22.69
CA GLY A 91 4.89 -11.93 -23.80
C GLY A 91 3.99 -13.07 -24.28
N ARG A 92 3.90 -14.21 -23.56
CA ARG A 92 3.07 -15.36 -23.96
C ARG A 92 1.58 -15.02 -24.03
N LYS A 93 1.18 -13.89 -23.42
CA LYS A 93 -0.19 -13.39 -23.38
C LYS A 93 -0.50 -12.31 -24.42
N PHE A 94 0.51 -11.73 -25.05
CA PHE A 94 0.33 -10.58 -25.93
C PHE A 94 0.93 -10.80 -27.30
N GLN A 95 0.20 -10.41 -28.35
CA GLN A 95 0.70 -10.43 -29.72
C GLN A 95 1.75 -9.35 -29.99
N LYS A 96 1.81 -8.30 -29.15
CA LYS A 96 2.73 -7.17 -29.28
C LYS A 96 3.40 -6.91 -27.93
N SER A 97 4.73 -6.82 -27.93
CA SER A 97 5.54 -6.49 -26.74
C SER A 97 5.14 -5.15 -26.12
N SER A 98 4.81 -4.15 -26.95
CA SER A 98 4.37 -2.82 -26.53
C SER A 98 3.09 -2.79 -25.67
N THR A 99 2.37 -3.91 -25.58
CA THR A 99 1.18 -4.02 -24.72
C THR A 99 1.56 -3.92 -23.25
N LEU A 100 2.69 -4.52 -22.85
CA LEU A 100 3.17 -4.45 -21.47
C LEU A 100 3.58 -3.03 -21.09
N ASP A 101 4.32 -2.36 -21.98
CA ASP A 101 4.72 -0.97 -21.78
C ASP A 101 3.49 -0.08 -21.56
N MET A 102 2.43 -0.26 -22.35
CA MET A 102 1.16 0.44 -22.16
C MET A 102 0.48 0.10 -20.83
N MET A 103 0.51 -1.17 -20.40
CA MET A 103 -0.12 -1.60 -19.16
C MET A 103 0.59 -1.06 -17.93
N TRP A 104 1.91 -0.91 -17.99
CA TRP A 104 2.75 -0.44 -16.89
C TRP A 104 3.07 1.05 -16.94
N SER A 105 2.64 1.76 -17.98
CA SER A 105 2.75 3.22 -18.03
C SER A 105 1.60 3.90 -17.25
N PRO A 106 1.86 5.06 -16.62
CA PRO A 106 0.79 5.83 -15.98
C PRO A 106 -0.22 6.31 -17.01
N ALA A 107 -1.49 6.40 -16.62
CA ALA A 107 -2.45 7.19 -17.37
C ALA A 107 -2.21 8.69 -17.12
N THR A 108 -2.93 9.54 -17.86
CA THR A 108 -2.90 11.00 -17.68
C THR A 108 -4.26 11.49 -17.24
N PHE A 109 -4.30 12.37 -16.24
CA PHE A 109 -5.49 13.13 -15.89
C PHE A 109 -5.82 14.16 -16.99
N ASN A 110 -7.03 14.74 -16.93
CA ASN A 110 -7.48 15.76 -17.89
C ASN A 110 -6.62 17.04 -17.87
N ASN A 111 -5.88 17.29 -16.78
CA ASN A 111 -4.95 18.41 -16.65
C ASN A 111 -3.53 18.10 -17.18
N GLY A 112 -3.29 16.89 -17.69
CA GLY A 112 -1.99 16.46 -18.21
C GLY A 112 -1.08 15.79 -17.18
N ASP A 113 -1.42 15.82 -15.90
CA ASP A 113 -0.60 15.19 -14.86
C ASP A 113 -0.67 13.66 -14.95
N PRO A 114 0.43 12.94 -14.68
CA PRO A 114 0.41 11.49 -14.62
C PRO A 114 -0.40 11.00 -13.42
N THR A 115 -1.11 9.89 -13.60
CA THR A 115 -1.80 9.20 -12.51
C THR A 115 -0.83 8.29 -11.75
N ASN A 116 -1.04 8.12 -10.44
CA ASN A 116 -0.30 7.13 -9.62
C ASN A 116 -0.79 5.68 -9.83
N TRP A 117 -1.61 5.45 -10.84
CA TRP A 117 -2.18 4.15 -11.22
C TRP A 117 -1.77 3.81 -12.64
N ALA A 118 -1.56 2.52 -12.90
CA ALA A 118 -1.45 2.00 -14.26
C ALA A 118 -2.60 1.02 -14.52
N ARG A 119 -2.73 0.52 -15.76
CA ARG A 119 -3.93 -0.21 -16.19
C ARG A 119 -4.03 -1.58 -15.49
N GLY A 120 -4.81 -1.63 -14.42
CA GLY A 120 -4.95 -2.82 -13.58
C GLY A 120 -3.84 -2.97 -12.53
N TRP A 121 -3.06 -1.92 -12.27
CA TRP A 121 -1.95 -1.90 -11.31
C TRP A 121 -2.10 -0.68 -10.39
N GLY A 122 -2.31 -0.94 -9.10
CA GLY A 122 -2.63 0.08 -8.10
C GLY A 122 -1.42 0.62 -7.33
N ILE A 123 -0.24 0.05 -7.55
CA ILE A 123 1.02 0.50 -6.97
C ILE A 123 1.97 0.78 -8.12
N THR A 124 2.37 2.04 -8.29
CA THR A 124 3.34 2.44 -9.30
C THR A 124 4.41 3.31 -8.68
N LYS A 125 5.66 3.00 -8.99
CA LYS A 125 6.85 3.68 -8.48
C LYS A 125 7.76 3.95 -9.67
N PHE A 126 7.46 5.04 -10.38
CA PHE A 126 8.24 5.50 -11.52
C PHE A 126 9.46 6.27 -11.03
N ARG A 127 10.64 5.77 -11.37
CA ARG A 127 11.94 6.22 -10.88
C ARG A 127 12.91 6.34 -12.05
N LYS A 128 14.06 6.98 -11.83
CA LYS A 128 15.13 7.04 -12.84
C LYS A 128 15.67 5.65 -13.21
N SER A 129 15.71 4.75 -12.23
CA SER A 129 16.01 3.34 -12.38
C SER A 129 15.21 2.55 -11.35
N HIS A 130 15.09 1.24 -11.56
CA HIS A 130 14.38 0.33 -10.66
C HIS A 130 12.89 0.67 -10.53
N ASN A 131 12.24 0.89 -11.68
CA ASN A 131 10.80 1.06 -11.74
C ASN A 131 10.10 -0.13 -11.10
N ALA A 132 9.03 0.14 -10.37
CA ALA A 132 8.24 -0.92 -9.77
C ALA A 132 6.75 -0.72 -10.07
N ILE A 133 6.08 -1.78 -10.53
CA ILE A 133 4.64 -1.81 -10.76
C ILE A 133 4.01 -3.02 -10.06
N GLY A 134 2.89 -2.83 -9.39
CA GLY A 134 2.30 -3.86 -8.54
C GLY A 134 0.84 -3.61 -8.16
N MET A 135 0.34 -4.51 -7.31
CA MET A 135 -1.01 -4.46 -6.78
C MET A 135 -1.01 -5.08 -5.38
N SER A 136 -1.74 -4.45 -4.45
CA SER A 136 -2.04 -5.02 -3.13
C SER A 136 -3.51 -5.44 -3.05
N GLY A 137 -3.80 -6.47 -2.27
CA GLY A 137 -5.12 -7.02 -2.05
C GLY A 137 -5.39 -7.27 -0.57
N GLY A 138 -6.49 -6.72 -0.05
CA GLY A 138 -6.98 -7.01 1.29
C GLY A 138 -6.01 -6.68 2.44
N ASN A 139 -4.99 -5.84 2.19
CA ASN A 139 -3.91 -5.52 3.13
C ASN A 139 -3.24 -6.81 3.68
N ARG A 140 -3.01 -7.78 2.78
CA ARG A 140 -2.45 -9.11 3.09
C ARG A 140 -1.79 -9.82 1.92
N SER A 141 -2.04 -9.37 0.69
CA SER A 141 -1.33 -9.85 -0.49
C SER A 141 -0.75 -8.68 -1.26
N VAL A 142 0.41 -8.89 -1.87
CA VAL A 142 1.00 -7.95 -2.80
C VAL A 142 1.80 -8.71 -3.86
N ILE A 143 1.72 -8.21 -5.08
CA ILE A 143 2.63 -8.58 -6.16
C ILE A 143 3.35 -7.31 -6.61
N MET A 144 4.65 -7.42 -6.85
CA MET A 144 5.47 -6.32 -7.37
C MET A 144 6.37 -6.84 -8.48
N VAL A 145 6.42 -6.13 -9.60
CA VAL A 145 7.29 -6.37 -10.74
C VAL A 145 8.28 -5.22 -10.83
N TYR A 146 9.55 -5.55 -11.07
CA TYR A 146 10.65 -4.60 -11.27
C TYR A 146 11.21 -4.82 -12.68
N PRO A 147 10.65 -4.15 -13.71
CA PRO A 147 10.99 -4.43 -15.10
C PRO A 147 12.47 -4.20 -15.43
N ASP A 148 13.08 -3.18 -14.81
CA ASP A 148 14.50 -2.84 -15.01
C ASP A 148 15.46 -3.89 -14.42
N ASP A 149 14.95 -4.74 -13.54
CA ASP A 149 15.71 -5.69 -12.74
C ASP A 149 15.45 -7.16 -13.10
N ASN A 150 14.52 -7.42 -14.03
CA ASN A 150 14.03 -8.76 -14.35
C ASN A 150 13.62 -9.54 -13.09
N LEU A 151 12.94 -8.85 -12.16
CA LEU A 151 12.55 -9.39 -10.86
C LEU A 151 11.05 -9.25 -10.66
N SER A 152 10.43 -10.23 -10.02
CA SER A 152 9.07 -10.13 -9.50
C SER A 152 8.99 -10.80 -8.15
N ILE A 153 8.29 -10.16 -7.21
CA ILE A 153 8.09 -10.68 -5.86
C ILE A 153 6.59 -10.85 -5.62
N VAL A 154 6.21 -12.00 -5.09
CA VAL A 154 4.83 -12.33 -4.68
C VAL A 154 4.85 -12.60 -3.19
N VAL A 155 4.03 -11.88 -2.43
CA VAL A 155 3.83 -12.11 -0.99
C VAL A 155 2.35 -12.31 -0.74
N LEU A 156 1.99 -13.49 -0.23
CA LEU A 156 0.65 -13.83 0.21
C LEU A 156 0.70 -14.13 1.71
N THR A 157 -0.07 -13.38 2.49
CA THR A 157 -0.29 -13.64 3.92
C THR A 157 -1.77 -13.90 4.16
N ASN A 158 -2.08 -14.52 5.30
CA ASN A 158 -3.45 -14.77 5.72
C ASN A 158 -3.94 -13.79 6.81
N LEU A 159 -3.16 -12.76 7.16
CA LEU A 159 -3.54 -11.75 8.14
C LEU A 159 -3.85 -10.42 7.45
N ALA A 160 -5.13 -10.03 7.41
CA ALA A 160 -5.55 -8.71 6.97
C ALA A 160 -5.03 -7.64 7.94
N GLY A 161 -4.32 -6.65 7.41
CA GLY A 161 -3.60 -5.64 8.18
C GLY A 161 -2.10 -5.90 8.32
N SER A 162 -1.57 -6.99 7.74
CA SER A 162 -0.14 -7.28 7.76
C SER A 162 0.70 -6.42 6.81
N ALA A 163 0.04 -5.69 5.89
CA ALA A 163 0.63 -4.71 4.98
C ALA A 163 1.91 -5.21 4.28
N PRO A 164 1.86 -6.32 3.53
CA PRO A 164 3.06 -6.82 2.86
C PRO A 164 3.65 -5.85 1.83
N GLU A 165 2.86 -4.90 1.32
CA GLU A 165 3.36 -3.75 0.56
C GLU A 165 4.43 -2.91 1.30
N ASP A 166 4.49 -2.98 2.63
CA ASP A 166 5.46 -2.22 3.41
C ASP A 166 6.85 -2.84 3.45
N PHE A 167 6.97 -4.16 3.26
CA PHE A 167 8.25 -4.87 3.35
C PHE A 167 8.63 -5.59 2.05
N ILE A 168 7.80 -5.58 1.02
CA ILE A 168 8.10 -6.26 -0.25
C ILE A 168 9.38 -5.76 -0.92
N GLU A 169 9.69 -4.46 -0.84
CA GLU A 169 10.96 -3.92 -1.37
C GLU A 169 12.17 -4.32 -0.54
N GLU A 170 12.00 -4.61 0.76
CA GLU A 170 13.08 -5.18 1.57
C GLU A 170 13.40 -6.62 1.14
N ILE A 171 12.37 -7.42 0.80
CA ILE A 171 12.55 -8.75 0.22
C ILE A 171 13.23 -8.65 -1.15
N ALA A 172 12.81 -7.71 -1.99
CA ALA A 172 13.45 -7.46 -3.28
C ALA A 172 14.93 -7.07 -3.11
N GLY A 173 15.22 -6.32 -2.04
CA GLY A 173 16.57 -5.97 -1.60
C GLY A 173 17.51 -7.14 -1.30
N CYS A 174 16.98 -8.32 -0.98
CA CYS A 174 17.77 -9.54 -0.83
C CYS A 174 18.34 -10.05 -2.17
N TYR A 175 17.72 -9.67 -3.29
CA TYR A 175 18.15 -10.03 -4.64
C TYR A 175 18.91 -8.90 -5.33
N ASN A 176 18.45 -7.67 -5.16
CA ASN A 176 19.17 -6.46 -5.60
C ASN A 176 19.10 -5.37 -4.51
N PRO A 177 20.19 -5.14 -3.76
CA PRO A 177 20.24 -4.13 -2.70
C PRO A 177 19.97 -2.69 -3.14
N ASP A 178 20.18 -2.36 -4.42
CA ASP A 178 19.95 -1.01 -4.94
C ASP A 178 18.45 -0.67 -5.06
N LEU A 179 17.57 -1.69 -5.12
CA LEU A 179 16.11 -1.50 -5.05
C LEU A 179 15.69 -0.78 -3.78
N VAL A 180 16.27 -1.15 -2.64
CA VAL A 180 15.97 -0.54 -1.34
C VAL A 180 16.33 0.94 -1.36
N LYS A 181 17.46 1.31 -1.97
CA LYS A 181 17.93 2.70 -2.06
C LYS A 181 17.13 3.53 -3.06
N ALA A 182 16.58 2.89 -4.09
CA ALA A 182 15.75 3.53 -5.10
C ALA A 182 14.40 4.00 -4.53
N ASP A 183 13.94 3.43 -3.41
CA ASP A 183 12.73 3.84 -2.71
C ASP A 183 13.03 4.64 -1.44
N PRO A 184 12.79 5.96 -1.40
CA PRO A 184 13.08 6.77 -0.23
C PRO A 184 12.38 6.27 1.04
N LEU A 185 11.11 5.84 0.94
CA LEU A 185 10.35 5.35 2.09
C LEU A 185 10.89 4.02 2.63
N THR A 186 11.21 3.05 1.76
CA THR A 186 11.78 1.76 2.19
C THR A 186 13.17 1.94 2.75
N TYR A 187 14.03 2.74 2.11
CA TYR A 187 15.36 3.05 2.64
C TYR A 187 15.29 3.70 4.01
N LEU A 188 14.39 4.68 4.20
CA LEU A 188 14.13 5.33 5.48
C LEU A 188 13.66 4.33 6.54
N ARG A 189 12.63 3.54 6.24
CA ARG A 189 12.06 2.52 7.13
C ARG A 189 13.13 1.56 7.64
N LYS A 190 13.89 0.97 6.72
CA LYS A 190 14.94 0.01 7.04
C LYS A 190 15.97 0.62 7.99
N ASN A 191 16.48 1.81 7.67
CA ASN A 191 17.51 2.47 8.47
C ASN A 191 17.01 2.91 9.85
N LEU A 192 15.77 3.41 9.97
CA LEU A 192 15.24 3.86 11.27
C LEU A 192 14.92 2.70 12.22
N ARG A 193 14.61 1.51 11.71
CA ARG A 193 14.49 0.30 12.55
C ARG A 193 15.80 -0.06 13.24
N GLU A 194 16.93 0.18 12.58
CA GLU A 194 18.27 -0.08 13.14
C GLU A 194 18.77 1.07 14.02
N LYS A 195 18.53 2.32 13.60
CA LYS A 195 19.11 3.52 14.24
C LYS A 195 18.24 4.17 15.31
N GLY A 196 16.94 3.89 15.31
CA GLY A 196 15.96 4.58 16.13
C GLY A 196 15.17 5.64 15.35
N PHE A 197 13.88 5.75 15.68
CA PHE A 197 12.94 6.67 15.02
C PHE A 197 13.13 8.13 15.43
N ASP A 198 13.70 8.38 16.62
CA ASP A 198 14.08 9.72 17.09
C ASP A 198 15.13 10.39 16.19
N LYS A 199 15.83 9.60 15.36
CA LYS A 199 16.82 10.06 14.38
C LYS A 199 16.25 10.36 13.01
N ALA A 200 14.92 10.28 12.81
CA ALA A 200 14.26 10.45 11.52
C ALA A 200 14.69 11.74 10.78
N THR A 201 14.59 12.89 11.43
CA THR A 201 14.96 14.20 10.84
C THR A 201 16.45 14.30 10.53
N GLU A 202 17.31 13.82 11.43
CA GLU A 202 18.77 13.84 11.24
C GLU A 202 19.17 12.96 10.05
N PHE A 203 18.60 11.76 9.98
CA PHE A 203 18.83 10.82 8.88
C PHE A 203 18.40 11.42 7.54
N VAL A 204 17.17 11.92 7.43
CA VAL A 204 16.67 12.50 6.16
C VAL A 204 17.53 13.68 5.72
N LYS A 205 17.89 14.58 6.65
CA LYS A 205 18.76 15.72 6.35
C LYS A 205 20.11 15.27 5.80
N LYS A 206 20.71 14.23 6.39
CA LYS A 206 21.99 13.68 5.90
C LYS A 206 21.85 13.11 4.50
N GLU A 207 20.83 12.28 4.27
CA GLU A 207 20.64 11.61 2.97
C GLU A 207 20.32 12.61 1.85
N GLN A 208 19.51 13.65 2.13
CA GLN A 208 19.21 14.71 1.15
C GLN A 208 20.44 15.52 0.74
N ASN A 209 21.42 15.69 1.65
CA ASN A 209 22.68 16.37 1.33
C ASN A 209 23.57 15.55 0.37
N THR A 210 23.46 14.22 0.41
CA THR A 210 24.28 13.32 -0.42
C THR A 210 23.56 12.82 -1.67
N ASN A 211 22.23 12.77 -1.62
CA ASN A 211 21.38 12.28 -2.69
C ASN A 211 20.13 13.17 -2.79
N PRO A 212 20.14 14.17 -3.70
CA PRO A 212 18.98 15.04 -3.92
C PRO A 212 17.70 14.31 -4.36
N GLU A 213 17.82 13.11 -4.94
CA GLU A 213 16.67 12.27 -5.33
C GLU A 213 16.00 11.57 -4.14
N PHE A 214 16.64 11.58 -2.96
CA PHE A 214 16.04 11.07 -1.73
C PHE A 214 14.92 12.01 -1.25
N SER A 215 13.73 11.82 -1.80
CA SER A 215 12.54 12.63 -1.55
C SER A 215 11.37 11.76 -1.08
N PRO A 216 11.32 11.37 0.22
CA PRO A 216 10.11 10.79 0.81
C PRO A 216 8.90 11.69 0.56
N LYS A 217 7.74 11.10 0.30
CA LYS A 217 6.50 11.85 0.01
C LYS A 217 5.64 12.02 1.25
N GLU A 218 4.92 13.13 1.30
CA GLU A 218 4.09 13.51 2.46
C GLU A 218 3.05 12.43 2.78
N ASP A 219 2.32 11.97 1.77
CA ASP A 219 1.26 10.99 1.87
C ASP A 219 1.79 9.61 2.27
N GLU A 220 2.94 9.20 1.71
CA GLU A 220 3.62 7.97 2.08
C GLU A 220 4.05 7.94 3.55
N LEU A 221 4.68 9.02 4.03
CA LEU A 221 5.06 9.17 5.44
C LEU A 221 3.84 9.17 6.35
N ASN A 222 2.78 9.88 5.95
CA ASN A 222 1.53 9.96 6.70
C ASN A 222 0.87 8.58 6.84
N ASN A 223 0.72 7.88 5.72
CA ASN A 223 0.14 6.54 5.67
C ASN A 223 0.95 5.54 6.51
N TRP A 224 2.29 5.62 6.45
CA TRP A 224 3.16 4.79 7.27
C TRP A 224 2.96 5.07 8.77
N ALA A 225 2.93 6.34 9.18
CA ALA A 225 2.71 6.72 10.58
C ALA A 225 1.32 6.29 11.11
N TYR A 226 0.26 6.42 10.31
CA TYR A 226 -1.08 5.91 10.69
C TYR A 226 -1.13 4.39 10.81
N ARG A 227 -0.40 3.64 9.96
CA ARG A 227 -0.26 2.19 10.13
C ARG A 227 0.45 1.84 11.43
N MET A 228 1.52 2.56 11.76
CA MET A 228 2.23 2.41 13.04
C MET A 228 1.30 2.70 14.24
N MET A 229 0.48 3.77 14.19
CA MET A 229 -0.52 4.03 15.23
C MET A 229 -1.52 2.88 15.39
N SER A 230 -1.96 2.28 14.27
CA SER A 230 -2.89 1.15 14.26
C SER A 230 -2.28 -0.11 14.87
N ASN A 231 -0.95 -0.28 14.73
CA ASN A 231 -0.16 -1.38 15.27
C ASN A 231 0.39 -1.12 16.69
N ASN A 232 -0.14 -0.11 17.39
CA ASN A 232 0.31 0.30 18.73
C ASN A 232 1.79 0.71 18.81
N GLN A 233 2.33 1.30 17.75
CA GLN A 233 3.68 1.87 17.69
C GLN A 233 3.60 3.41 17.78
N GLN A 234 2.96 3.92 18.84
CA GLN A 234 2.62 5.34 18.95
C GLN A 234 3.87 6.24 19.04
N LYS A 235 4.91 5.81 19.75
CA LYS A 235 6.14 6.60 19.94
C LYS A 235 6.88 6.78 18.63
N GLU A 236 6.98 5.72 17.86
CA GLU A 236 7.64 5.72 16.57
C GLU A 236 6.80 6.49 15.53
N ALA A 237 5.47 6.34 15.56
CA ALA A 237 4.57 7.12 14.71
C ALA A 237 4.70 8.63 14.96
N LEU A 238 4.81 9.04 16.23
CA LEU A 238 5.01 10.44 16.63
C LEU A 238 6.23 11.07 15.92
N GLU A 239 7.36 10.36 15.88
CA GLU A 239 8.58 10.86 15.22
C GLU A 239 8.42 10.94 13.69
N ILE A 240 7.64 10.05 13.07
CA ILE A 240 7.35 10.12 11.64
C ILE A 240 6.39 11.27 11.30
N PHE A 241 5.36 11.54 12.11
CA PHE A 241 4.51 12.72 11.92
C PHE A 241 5.30 14.02 12.09
N LYS A 242 6.19 14.09 13.10
CA LYS A 242 7.10 15.21 13.30
C LYS A 242 8.06 15.39 12.11
N LEU A 243 8.60 14.30 11.55
CA LEU A 243 9.37 14.34 10.31
C LEU A 243 8.52 14.91 9.15
N ASN A 244 7.26 14.51 9.05
CA ASN A 244 6.37 14.98 7.99
C ASN A 244 6.17 16.50 8.05
N VAL A 245 5.92 17.04 9.25
CA VAL A 245 5.86 18.50 9.49
C VAL A 245 7.18 19.19 9.11
N TYR A 246 8.32 18.58 9.42
CA TYR A 246 9.64 19.12 9.07
C TYR A 246 9.85 19.23 7.55
N LEU A 247 9.46 18.21 6.80
CA LEU A 247 9.63 18.17 5.34
C LEU A 247 8.58 18.98 4.59
N PHE A 248 7.37 19.07 5.12
CA PHE A 248 6.22 19.71 4.48
C PHE A 248 5.56 20.77 5.37
N PRO A 249 6.30 21.81 5.82
CA PRO A 249 5.81 22.81 6.80
C PRO A 249 4.69 23.72 6.27
N LYS A 250 4.32 23.59 4.99
CA LYS A 250 3.20 24.31 4.37
C LYS A 250 1.95 23.45 4.19
N SER A 251 2.02 22.15 4.50
CA SER A 251 0.88 21.26 4.40
C SER A 251 0.12 21.24 5.72
N TRP A 252 -1.11 21.74 5.70
CA TRP A 252 -2.02 21.68 6.85
C TRP A 252 -2.26 20.25 7.35
N ASN A 253 -2.26 19.27 6.44
CA ASN A 253 -2.52 17.87 6.74
C ASN A 253 -1.45 17.29 7.66
N THR A 254 -0.18 17.66 7.49
CA THR A 254 0.90 17.21 8.39
C THR A 254 0.73 17.68 9.82
N TYR A 255 0.25 18.91 10.01
CA TYR A 255 -0.04 19.46 11.35
C TYR A 255 -1.29 18.81 11.95
N ASP A 256 -2.32 18.53 11.15
CA ASP A 256 -3.53 17.82 11.60
C ASP A 256 -3.16 16.42 12.14
N SER A 257 -2.44 15.63 11.33
CA SER A 257 -2.04 14.28 11.71
C SER A 257 -1.04 14.25 12.88
N TYR A 258 -0.12 15.22 12.97
CA TYR A 258 0.75 15.34 14.14
C TYR A 258 -0.02 15.73 15.42
N GLY A 259 -1.03 16.60 15.29
CA GLY A 259 -1.94 16.94 16.38
C GLY A 259 -2.72 15.73 16.91
N GLU A 260 -3.18 14.86 16.01
CA GLU A 260 -3.93 13.64 16.37
C GLU A 260 -3.11 12.70 17.26
N ILE A 261 -1.86 12.41 16.89
CA ILE A 261 -0.99 11.53 17.70
C ILE A 261 -0.62 12.18 19.04
N LEU A 262 -0.36 13.50 19.07
CA LEU A 262 -0.06 14.22 20.31
C LEU A 262 -1.23 14.12 21.29
N LEU A 263 -2.45 14.35 20.80
CA LEU A 263 -3.67 14.23 21.59
C LEU A 263 -3.85 12.79 22.11
N LYS A 264 -3.63 11.79 21.25
CA LYS A 264 -3.70 10.37 21.63
C LYS A 264 -2.67 10.01 22.71
N MET A 265 -1.51 10.66 22.72
CA MET A 265 -0.45 10.48 23.72
C MET A 265 -0.62 11.36 24.96
N GLY A 266 -1.66 12.19 25.02
CA GLY A 266 -1.98 13.05 26.16
C GLY A 266 -1.28 14.41 26.16
N ASP A 267 -0.51 14.76 25.12
CA ASP A 267 0.11 16.09 24.98
C ASP A 267 -0.88 17.08 24.36
N ARG A 268 -1.93 17.38 25.13
CA ARG A 268 -3.05 18.24 24.71
C ARG A 268 -2.60 19.64 24.28
N ASN A 269 -1.65 20.23 25.02
CA ASN A 269 -1.20 21.59 24.75
C ASN A 269 -0.51 21.68 23.37
N LYS A 270 0.39 20.74 23.06
CA LYS A 270 1.00 20.71 21.72
C LYS A 270 0.00 20.32 20.63
N ALA A 271 -0.95 19.44 20.93
CA ALA A 271 -2.00 19.12 19.97
C ALA A 271 -2.82 20.37 19.57
N ILE A 272 -3.19 21.21 20.54
CA ILE A 272 -3.86 22.51 20.29
C ILE A 272 -3.02 23.40 19.38
N GLU A 273 -1.72 23.51 19.62
CA GLU A 273 -0.81 24.29 18.77
C GLU A 273 -0.81 23.77 17.32
N MET A 274 -0.73 22.44 17.14
CA MET A 274 -0.70 21.83 15.82
C MET A 274 -2.03 22.00 15.07
N TYR A 275 -3.18 21.79 15.73
CA TYR A 275 -4.48 22.03 15.10
C TYR A 275 -4.70 23.49 14.73
N LYS A 276 -4.28 24.44 15.58
CA LYS A 276 -4.30 25.87 15.23
C LYS A 276 -3.47 26.14 13.97
N LYS A 277 -2.28 25.54 13.86
CA LYS A 277 -1.43 25.72 12.68
C LYS A 277 -2.02 25.09 11.42
N SER A 278 -2.65 23.92 11.56
CA SER A 278 -3.39 23.27 10.48
C SER A 278 -4.51 24.17 9.94
N ILE A 279 -5.32 24.75 10.81
CA ILE A 279 -6.44 25.63 10.44
C ILE A 279 -5.94 26.97 9.85
N ASP A 280 -4.82 27.51 10.35
CA ASP A 280 -4.16 28.68 9.77
C ASP A 280 -3.73 28.44 8.32
N LEU A 281 -3.17 27.26 8.03
CA LEU A 281 -2.77 26.87 6.67
C LEU A 281 -3.96 26.48 5.78
N ASN A 282 -5.02 25.92 6.36
CA ASN A 282 -6.25 25.58 5.65
C ASN A 282 -7.49 25.91 6.50
N PRO A 283 -8.09 27.10 6.29
CA PRO A 283 -9.31 27.51 6.98
C PRO A 283 -10.53 26.61 6.71
N ASN A 284 -10.48 25.69 5.75
CA ASN A 284 -11.57 24.74 5.45
C ASN A 284 -11.38 23.37 6.13
N ASN A 285 -10.37 23.20 7.00
CA ASN A 285 -10.19 21.97 7.78
C ASN A 285 -11.26 21.85 8.88
N GLU A 286 -12.47 21.43 8.52
CA GLU A 286 -13.61 21.28 9.44
C GLU A 286 -13.34 20.23 10.53
N ASN A 287 -12.63 19.15 10.21
CA ASN A 287 -12.24 18.15 11.21
C ASN A 287 -11.34 18.74 12.28
N GLY A 288 -10.29 19.46 11.88
CA GLY A 288 -9.37 20.13 12.79
C GLY A 288 -10.08 21.17 13.67
N LYS A 289 -11.01 21.96 13.11
CA LYS A 289 -11.83 22.91 13.89
C LYS A 289 -12.68 22.22 14.95
N LYS A 290 -13.33 21.12 14.59
CA LYS A 290 -14.16 20.33 15.50
C LYS A 290 -13.31 19.82 16.66
N ILE A 291 -12.19 19.13 16.37
CA ILE A 291 -11.30 18.59 17.40
C ILE A 291 -10.76 19.73 18.29
N LEU A 292 -10.29 20.83 17.70
CA LEU A 292 -9.78 21.99 18.44
C LEU A 292 -10.81 22.54 19.44
N THR A 293 -12.09 22.61 19.05
CA THR A 293 -13.17 23.06 19.93
C THR A 293 -13.38 22.09 21.09
N GLU A 294 -13.42 20.79 20.82
CA GLU A 294 -13.58 19.74 21.84
C GLU A 294 -12.41 19.75 22.85
N ILE A 295 -11.18 19.92 22.38
CA ILE A 295 -9.97 19.94 23.21
C ILE A 295 -9.61 21.32 23.78
N THR A 296 -10.48 22.32 23.67
CA THR A 296 -10.31 23.61 24.36
C THR A 296 -11.43 23.88 25.36
N ALA A 297 -12.57 23.19 25.23
CA ALA A 297 -13.71 23.27 26.14
C ALA A 297 -13.59 22.44 27.43
N GLN A 298 -12.53 21.65 27.56
CA GLN A 298 -12.25 20.70 28.66
C GLN A 298 -11.04 21.22 29.46
#